data_AF-A0A553ZSA1-F1
#
_entry.id   AF-A0A553ZSA1-F1
#
_cell.length_a   1.000
_cell.length_b   1.000
_cell.length_c   1.000
_cell.angle_alpha   90.00
_cell.angle_beta   90.00
_cell.angle_gamma   90.00
#
_symmetry.space_group_name_H-M   'P 1'
#
loop_
_entity.id
_entity.type
_entity.pdbx_description
1 polymer ?
#
loop_
_entity_poly.entity_id
_entity_poly.type
_entity_poly.pdbx_seq_one_letter_code
_entity_poly.pdbx_strand_id
1 'polypeptide(L)'
;LAGAGVLASESEGMRFVRGGVVNPLMRLPRSNLLTVGYRIHDGYLERLAWPLTDAAGSVKPTMQKLIPADSLRLQFYDGTRWQ
;
A
#
# COMPACT_ATOMS: atom_id res chain seq x y z
N LEU A 1 -5.44 -4.53 -5.14
CA LEU A 1 -5.53 -3.70 -6.37
C LEU A 1 -4.12 -3.37 -6.81
N ALA A 2 -3.78 -3.58 -8.07
CA ALA A 2 -2.46 -3.26 -8.60
C ALA A 2 -2.55 -2.92 -10.10
N GLY A 3 -1.61 -2.10 -10.59
CA GLY A 3 -1.52 -1.72 -12.00
C GLY A 3 -1.28 -0.23 -12.21
N ALA A 4 -1.29 0.21 -13.47
CA ALA A 4 -1.07 1.60 -13.87
C ALA A 4 -2.09 2.55 -13.23
N GLY A 5 -1.61 3.68 -12.70
CA GLY A 5 -2.47 4.74 -12.14
C GLY A 5 -3.15 4.41 -10.81
N VAL A 6 -3.00 3.18 -10.29
CA VAL A 6 -3.54 2.79 -8.99
C VAL A 6 -3.00 3.72 -7.90
N LEU A 7 -3.88 4.26 -7.05
CA LEU A 7 -3.57 5.28 -6.03
C LEU A 7 -3.09 6.63 -6.60
N ALA A 8 -3.50 6.94 -7.83
CA ALA A 8 -3.00 8.09 -8.59
C ALA A 8 -1.47 8.07 -8.72
N SER A 9 -0.91 6.87 -8.90
CA SER A 9 0.51 6.69 -9.19
C SER A 9 0.84 7.27 -10.57
N GLU A 10 1.99 7.91 -10.69
CA GLU A 10 2.58 8.34 -11.98
C GLU A 10 3.11 7.14 -12.79
N SER A 11 3.22 5.96 -12.16
CA SER A 11 3.53 4.68 -12.81
C SER A 11 2.50 3.62 -12.39
N GLU A 12 2.93 2.36 -12.20
CA GLU A 12 2.11 1.39 -11.48
C GLU A 12 2.02 1.72 -10.00
N GLY A 13 0.94 1.29 -9.37
CA GLY A 13 0.74 1.33 -7.93
C GLY A 13 0.10 0.04 -7.45
N MET A 14 0.14 -0.19 -6.14
CA MET A 14 -0.56 -1.31 -5.52
C MET A 14 -1.14 -0.96 -4.16
N ARG A 15 -2.21 -1.66 -3.79
CA ARG A 15 -2.84 -1.67 -2.47
C ARG A 15 -3.19 -3.09 -2.06
N PHE A 16 -2.77 -3.48 -0.86
CA PHE A 16 -3.01 -4.80 -0.28
C PHE A 16 -3.09 -4.73 1.25
N VAL A 17 -3.61 -5.79 1.86
CA VAL A 17 -3.63 -5.95 3.33
C VAL A 17 -2.37 -6.68 3.76
N ARG A 18 -1.70 -6.18 4.79
CA ARG A 18 -0.59 -6.87 5.44
C ARG A 18 -0.85 -7.08 6.92
N GLY A 19 -0.34 -8.18 7.46
CA GLY A 19 -0.23 -8.38 8.91
C GLY A 19 1.04 -7.76 9.50
N GLY A 20 1.29 -8.08 10.77
CA GLY A 20 2.55 -7.78 11.44
C GLY A 20 2.62 -6.41 12.13
N VAL A 21 1.48 -5.76 12.40
CA VAL A 21 1.46 -4.55 13.23
C VAL A 21 0.99 -4.90 14.63
N VAL A 22 1.97 -5.02 15.53
CA VAL A 22 1.75 -5.45 16.90
C VAL A 22 0.71 -4.55 17.60
N ASN A 23 -0.28 -5.16 18.22
CA ASN A 23 -1.20 -4.54 19.18
C ASN A 23 -1.09 -5.30 20.50
N PRO A 24 -0.08 -4.99 21.34
CA PRO A 24 0.15 -5.76 22.57
C PRO A 24 -1.10 -5.75 23.45
N LEU A 25 -1.53 -6.94 23.88
CA LEU A 25 -2.72 -7.13 24.71
C LEU A 25 -4.02 -6.56 24.09
N MET A 26 -4.05 -6.36 22.76
CA MET A 26 -5.19 -5.75 22.05
C MET A 26 -5.66 -4.43 22.66
N ARG A 27 -4.72 -3.61 23.17
CA ARG A 27 -5.03 -2.34 23.85
C ARG A 27 -5.71 -1.32 22.96
N LEU A 28 -5.47 -1.37 21.66
CA LEU A 28 -6.12 -0.50 20.68
C LEU A 28 -7.33 -1.23 20.06
N PRO A 29 -8.44 -0.52 19.76
CA PRO A 29 -9.61 -1.10 19.09
C PRO A 29 -9.34 -1.29 17.58
N ARG A 30 -8.28 -2.02 17.24
CA ARG A 30 -7.90 -2.38 15.87
C ARG A 30 -7.29 -3.78 15.83
N SER A 31 -7.34 -4.40 14.66
CA SER A 31 -6.64 -5.67 14.41
C SER A 31 -5.13 -5.45 14.27
N ASN A 32 -4.39 -6.55 14.08
CA ASN A 32 -2.97 -6.54 13.70
C ASN A 32 -2.77 -6.39 12.18
N LEU A 33 -3.85 -6.17 11.42
CA LEU A 33 -3.84 -5.99 9.97
C LEU A 33 -3.89 -4.50 9.64
N LEU A 34 -3.17 -4.11 8.59
CA LEU A 34 -3.29 -2.78 7.99
C LEU A 34 -3.46 -2.91 6.48
N THR A 35 -4.22 -2.00 5.89
CA THR A 35 -4.16 -1.76 4.45
C THR A 35 -2.99 -0.83 4.15
N VAL A 36 -2.15 -1.24 3.21
CA VAL A 36 -0.99 -0.47 2.76
C VAL A 36 -1.03 -0.34 1.25
N GLY A 37 -0.41 0.73 0.75
CA GLY A 37 -0.23 0.92 -0.67
C GLY A 37 1.11 1.54 -1.00
N TYR A 38 1.52 1.37 -2.25
CA TYR A 38 2.76 1.91 -2.80
C TYR A 38 2.47 2.54 -4.16
N ARG A 39 3.06 3.71 -4.42
CA ARG A 39 2.93 4.46 -5.68
C ARG A 39 4.19 5.25 -5.97
N ILE A 40 4.37 5.64 -7.22
CA ILE A 40 5.27 6.74 -7.60
C ILE A 40 4.46 8.04 -7.60
N HIS A 41 4.99 9.05 -6.92
CA HIS A 41 4.41 10.38 -6.91
C HIS A 41 5.50 11.41 -6.66
N ASP A 42 5.54 12.47 -7.46
CA ASP A 42 6.45 13.61 -7.28
C ASP A 42 7.93 13.17 -7.16
N GLY A 43 8.34 12.17 -7.97
CA GLY A 43 9.71 11.65 -8.01
C GLY A 43 10.11 10.73 -6.84
N TYR A 44 9.15 10.26 -6.03
CA TYR A 44 9.40 9.33 -4.93
C TYR A 44 8.52 8.09 -5.00
N LEU A 45 9.08 6.96 -4.57
CA LEU A 45 8.28 5.85 -4.08
C LEU A 45 7.68 6.25 -2.73
N GLU A 46 6.35 6.33 -2.68
CA GLU A 46 5.60 6.62 -1.46
C GLU A 46 4.93 5.37 -0.91
N ARG A 47 4.86 5.30 0.41
CA ARG A 47 4.04 4.35 1.15
C ARG A 47 2.82 5.04 1.72
N LEU A 48 1.65 4.47 1.43
CA LEU A 48 0.35 4.88 1.95
C LEU A 48 -0.08 3.85 3.01
N ALA A 49 -0.59 4.31 4.15
CA ALA A 49 -1.05 3.44 5.23
C ALA A 49 -2.42 3.87 5.76
N TRP A 50 -3.36 2.94 5.77
CA TRP A 50 -4.66 3.09 6.43
C TRP A 50 -4.67 2.31 7.74
N PRO A 51 -5.27 2.88 8.82
CA PRO A 51 -5.30 2.24 10.13
C PRO A 51 -6.24 1.04 10.20
N LEU A 52 -7.17 0.91 9.25
CA LEU A 52 -8.20 -0.12 9.20
C LEU A 52 -8.26 -0.76 7.81
N THR A 53 -8.62 -2.04 7.76
CA THR A 53 -8.69 -2.81 6.51
C THR A 53 -9.90 -2.46 5.65
N ASP A 54 -10.96 -2.01 6.29
CA ASP A 54 -12.28 -1.63 5.74
C ASP A 54 -12.52 -0.11 5.83
N ALA A 55 -11.45 0.67 5.94
CA ALA A 55 -11.54 2.12 6.01
C ALA A 55 -12.40 2.67 4.86
N ALA A 56 -13.39 3.50 5.20
CA ALA A 56 -14.23 4.17 4.21
C ALA A 56 -13.36 4.97 3.22
N GLY A 57 -13.83 5.15 1.98
CA GLY A 57 -13.07 5.84 0.93
C GLY A 57 -12.68 7.29 1.27
N SER A 58 -13.36 7.91 2.23
CA SER A 58 -13.05 9.25 2.75
C SER A 58 -11.85 9.28 3.72
N VAL A 59 -11.43 8.12 4.25
CA VAL A 59 -10.29 8.04 5.18
C VAL A 59 -8.99 8.25 4.41
N LYS A 60 -8.33 9.38 4.68
CA LYS A 60 -7.03 9.69 4.09
C LYS A 60 -5.95 8.80 4.73
N PRO A 61 -5.09 8.16 3.91
CA PRO A 61 -3.95 7.44 4.44
C PRO A 61 -2.88 8.40 4.97
N THR A 62 -2.04 7.91 5.87
CA THR A 62 -0.74 8.52 6.10
C THR A 62 0.16 8.23 4.90
N MET A 63 0.79 9.27 4.36
CA MET A 63 1.74 9.19 3.24
C MET A 63 3.17 9.36 3.75
N GLN A 64 4.08 8.54 3.26
CA GLN A 64 5.50 8.59 3.61
C GLN A 64 6.33 8.45 2.33
N LYS A 65 7.18 9.44 2.03
CA LYS A 65 8.23 9.31 1.01
C LYS A 65 9.27 8.30 1.50
N LEU A 66 9.56 7.26 0.72
CA LEU A 66 10.53 6.23 1.06
C LEU A 66 11.89 6.50 0.43
N ILE A 67 11.95 6.46 -0.90
CA ILE A 67 13.17 6.65 -1.69
C ILE A 67 12.83 7.44 -2.96
N PRO A 68 13.77 8.23 -3.50
CA PRO A 68 13.64 8.79 -4.85
C PRO A 68 13.52 7.65 -5.88
N ALA A 69 12.54 7.74 -6.77
CA ALA A 69 12.32 6.77 -7.84
C ALA A 69 11.37 7.33 -8.90
N ASP A 70 11.63 6.99 -10.16
CA ASP A 70 10.82 7.46 -11.30
C ASP A 70 9.75 6.45 -11.76
N SER A 71 9.90 5.17 -11.40
CA SER A 71 8.94 4.14 -11.80
C SER A 71 8.85 2.97 -10.82
N LEU A 72 7.65 2.40 -10.72
CA LEU A 72 7.36 1.12 -10.09
C LEU A 72 6.77 0.19 -11.15
N ARG A 73 7.26 -1.05 -11.20
CA ARG A 73 6.68 -2.15 -11.98
C ARG A 73 6.46 -3.36 -11.09
N LEU A 74 5.33 -4.01 -11.28
CA LEU A 74 4.84 -5.13 -10.50
C LEU A 74 4.63 -6.32 -11.44
N GLN A 75 5.10 -7.48 -11.01
CA GLN A 75 4.75 -8.74 -11.64
C GLN A 75 4.25 -9.71 -10.58
N PHE A 76 3.24 -10.50 -10.95
CA PHE A 76 2.61 -11.49 -10.09
C PHE A 76 2.84 -12.87 -10.68
N TYR A 77 3.44 -13.76 -9.89
CA TYR A 77 3.63 -15.14 -10.29
C TYR A 77 2.36 -15.94 -10.02
N ASP A 78 1.78 -16.54 -11.05
CA ASP A 78 0.53 -17.31 -10.96
C ASP A 78 0.75 -18.79 -10.61
N GLY A 79 1.99 -19.21 -10.39
CA GLY A 79 2.37 -20.61 -10.21
C GLY A 79 3.04 -21.21 -11.45
N THR A 80 2.87 -20.59 -12.62
CA THR A 80 3.43 -21.06 -13.90
C THR A 80 4.30 -20.02 -14.59
N ARG A 81 3.90 -18.74 -14.54
CA ARG A 81 4.63 -17.63 -15.18
C ARG A 81 4.45 -16.33 -14.41
N TRP A 82 5.39 -15.42 -14.62
CA TRP A 82 5.26 -14.03 -14.20
C TRP A 82 4.32 -13.31 -15.14
N GLN A 83 3.35 -12.57 -14.60
CA GLN A 83 2.41 -11.70 -15.31
C GLN A 83 2.56 -10.26 -14.82
#